data_AF-A0A250KNN1-F1
#
_entry.id   AF-A0A250KNN1-F1
#
_cell.length_a   1.000
_cell.length_b   1.000
_cell.length_c   1.000
_cell.angle_alpha   90.00
_cell.angle_beta   90.00
_cell.angle_gamma   90.00
#
_symmetry.space_group_name_H-M   'P 1'
#
loop_
_entity.id
_entity.type
_entity.pdbx_description
1 polymer ?
#
loop_
_entity_poly.entity_id
_entity_poly.type
_entity_poly.pdbx_seq_one_letter_code
_entity_poly.pdbx_strand_id
1 'polypeptide(L)'
;MKNYAIFLRGVTPTGKNRVPMAELRAALSNSGLLDVQTYIQSGNVIAKSTLDQLSLQSLVHEVIRHYRKPPFITGTEEKAGYQ
;
A
#
# COMPACT_ATOMS: atom_id res chain seq x y z
N MET A 1 3.70 15.03 17.83
CA MET A 1 3.85 13.87 16.91
C MET A 1 3.72 12.58 17.71
N LYS A 2 3.09 11.55 17.15
CA LYS A 2 2.88 10.25 17.80
C LYS A 2 3.61 9.16 17.02
N ASN A 3 4.11 8.14 17.73
CA ASN A 3 4.68 6.94 17.12
C ASN A 3 3.55 5.96 16.81
N TYR A 4 3.59 5.35 15.63
CA TYR A 4 2.62 4.37 15.18
C TYR A 4 3.32 3.09 14.74
N ALA A 5 2.78 1.96 15.19
CA ALA A 5 3.00 0.66 14.58
C ALA A 5 1.82 0.38 13.63
N ILE A 6 2.12 0.23 12.35
CA ILE A 6 1.15 0.03 11.27
C ILE A 6 1.30 -1.42 10.79
N PHE A 7 0.27 -2.22 11.05
CA PHE A 7 0.24 -3.62 10.67
C PHE A 7 -0.43 -3.80 9.31
N LEU A 8 0.33 -4.29 8.34
CA LEU A 8 -0.18 -4.54 6.99
C LEU A 8 -0.52 -6.03 6.82
N ARG A 9 -1.56 -6.31 6.04
CA ARG A 9 -1.95 -7.68 5.67
C ARG A 9 -1.96 -7.85 4.17
N GLY A 10 -1.48 -9.00 3.70
CA GLY A 10 -1.45 -9.33 2.28
C GLY A 10 -0.54 -8.38 1.49
N VAL A 11 0.57 -7.96 2.11
CA VAL A 11 1.69 -7.25 1.48
C VAL A 11 2.89 -8.18 1.56
N THR A 12 3.56 -8.40 0.44
CA THR A 12 4.72 -9.29 0.35
C THR A 12 5.84 -8.60 -0.44
N PRO A 13 7.13 -8.90 -0.20
CA PRO A 13 8.23 -8.32 -0.99
C PRO A 13 8.31 -8.91 -2.41
N THR A 14 7.59 -10.00 -2.68
CA THR A 14 7.58 -10.76 -3.95
C THR A 14 6.17 -11.29 -4.26
N GLY A 15 5.91 -11.71 -5.51
CA GLY A 15 4.66 -12.37 -5.90
C GLY A 15 3.51 -11.42 -6.25
N LYS A 16 2.26 -11.91 -6.17
CA LYS A 16 1.05 -11.21 -6.63
C LYS A 16 0.78 -9.89 -5.89
N ASN A 17 1.09 -9.83 -4.60
CA ASN A 17 0.91 -8.64 -3.75
C ASN A 17 2.24 -7.94 -3.46
N ARG A 18 3.12 -7.93 -4.46
CA ARG A 18 4.47 -7.38 -4.31
C ARG A 18 4.43 -5.89 -4.02
N VAL A 19 4.97 -5.51 -2.87
CA VAL A 19 5.33 -4.14 -2.51
C VAL A 19 6.80 -4.17 -2.07
N PRO A 20 7.72 -3.59 -2.83
CA PRO A 20 9.13 -3.54 -2.43
C PRO A 20 9.28 -2.66 -1.19
N MET A 21 9.93 -3.16 -0.13
CA MET A 21 10.02 -2.45 1.15
C MET A 21 10.70 -1.09 1.04
N ALA A 22 11.68 -0.95 0.14
CA ALA A 22 12.34 0.32 -0.13
C ALA A 22 11.37 1.34 -0.75
N GLU A 23 10.58 0.91 -1.73
CA GLU A 23 9.57 1.75 -2.37
C GLU A 23 8.44 2.10 -1.40
N LEU A 24 7.98 1.13 -0.58
CA LEU A 24 6.98 1.37 0.46
C LEU A 24 7.44 2.46 1.45
N ARG A 25 8.68 2.36 1.93
CA ARG A 25 9.25 3.38 2.84
C ARG A 25 9.28 4.75 2.17
N ALA A 26 9.80 4.81 0.95
CA ALA A 26 9.90 6.05 0.20
C ALA A 26 8.52 6.69 -0.05
N ALA A 27 7.53 5.90 -0.46
CA ALA A 27 6.19 6.39 -0.71
C ALA A 27 5.52 6.92 0.56
N LEU A 28 5.60 6.17 1.67
CA LEU A 28 5.07 6.63 2.96
C LEU A 28 5.77 7.92 3.44
N SER A 29 7.09 8.02 3.29
CA SER A 29 7.83 9.24 3.61
C SER A 29 7.42 10.42 2.72
N ASN A 30 7.25 10.20 1.42
CA ASN A 30 6.78 11.22 0.48
C ASN A 30 5.34 11.66 0.75
N SER A 31 4.52 10.80 1.35
CA SER A 31 3.17 11.12 1.83
C SER A 31 3.15 11.85 3.19
N GLY A 32 4.31 12.20 3.75
CA GLY A 32 4.43 13.02 4.96
C GLY A 32 4.60 12.24 6.26
N LEU A 33 4.83 10.92 6.22
CA LEU A 33 5.23 10.15 7.40
C LEU A 33 6.71 10.35 7.69
N LEU A 34 7.07 10.41 8.96
CA LEU A 34 8.44 10.62 9.43
C LEU A 34 9.00 9.35 10.06
N ASP A 35 10.33 9.21 10.05
CA ASP A 35 11.06 8.06 10.62
C ASP A 35 10.52 6.69 10.17
N VAL A 36 10.18 6.57 8.88
CA VAL A 36 9.54 5.37 8.32
C VAL A 36 10.51 4.20 8.26
N GLN A 37 10.17 3.12 8.97
CA GLN A 37 10.92 1.87 8.99
C GLN A 37 10.00 0.70 8.70
N THR A 38 10.41 -0.24 7.85
CA THR A 38 9.69 -1.50 7.65
C THR A 38 10.31 -2.60 8.49
N TYR A 39 9.50 -3.37 9.20
CA TYR A 39 9.94 -4.54 9.93
C TYR A 39 9.99 -5.76 9.02
N ILE A 40 11.19 -6.35 8.89
CA ILE A 40 11.47 -7.59 8.13
C ILE A 40 10.82 -7.61 6.73
N GLN A 41 10.43 -8.79 6.25
CA GLN A 41 9.74 -9.01 4.97
C GLN A 41 8.20 -9.03 5.11
N SER A 42 7.64 -8.60 6.24
CA SER A 42 6.18 -8.66 6.49
C SER A 42 5.42 -7.43 6.01
N GLY A 43 6.13 -6.34 5.69
CA GLY A 43 5.50 -5.07 5.31
C GLY A 43 4.98 -4.24 6.48
N ASN A 44 5.10 -4.70 7.72
CA ASN A 44 4.72 -3.87 8.87
C ASN A 44 5.62 -2.64 8.98
N VAL A 45 5.06 -1.49 9.38
CA VAL A 45 5.75 -0.21 9.38
C VAL A 45 5.75 0.42 10.76
N ILE A 46 6.87 1.02 11.15
CA ILE A 46 6.96 1.98 12.26
C ILE A 46 7.14 3.36 11.64
N ALA A 47 6.35 4.33 12.08
CA ALA A 47 6.43 5.70 11.59
C ALA A 47 5.94 6.71 12.64
N LYS A 48 6.29 7.98 12.44
CA LYS A 48 5.77 9.13 13.18
C LYS A 48 4.80 9.92 12.32
N SER A 49 3.72 10.38 12.93
CA SER A 49 2.74 11.24 12.26
C SER A 49 2.08 12.23 13.23
N THR A 50 1.56 13.33 12.68
CA THR A 50 0.65 14.27 13.35
C THR A 50 -0.82 13.96 13.08
N LEU A 51 -1.11 13.10 12.10
CA LEU A 51 -2.45 12.66 11.76
C LEU A 51 -3.07 11.86 12.91
N ASP A 52 -4.39 11.95 13.05
CA ASP A 52 -5.13 11.00 13.88
C ASP A 52 -5.12 9.60 13.23
N GLN A 53 -5.56 8.60 13.99
CA GLN A 53 -5.50 7.20 13.57
C GLN A 53 -6.29 6.92 12.29
N LEU A 54 -7.47 7.53 12.09
CA LEU A 54 -8.32 7.26 10.92
C LEU A 54 -7.70 7.90 9.67
N SER A 55 -7.23 9.13 9.78
CA SER A 55 -6.55 9.82 8.67
C SER A 55 -5.26 9.10 8.27
N LEU A 56 -4.49 8.62 9.26
CA LEU A 56 -3.29 7.83 8.99
C LEU A 56 -3.61 6.51 8.28
N GLN A 57 -4.66 5.80 8.71
CA GLN A 57 -5.08 4.56 8.08
C GLN A 57 -5.49 4.77 6.62
N SER A 58 -6.28 5.82 6.34
CA SER A 58 -6.71 6.16 4.98
C SER A 58 -5.53 6.47 4.06
N LEU A 59 -4.59 7.28 4.54
CA LEU A 59 -3.39 7.64 3.79
C LEU A 59 -2.52 6.42 3.48
N VAL A 60 -2.27 5.55 4.47
CA VAL A 60 -1.51 4.32 4.25
C VAL A 60 -2.22 3.40 3.25
N HIS A 61 -3.55 3.29 3.33
CA HIS A 61 -4.33 2.49 2.41
C HIS A 61 -4.22 2.99 0.96
N GLU A 62 -4.29 4.31 0.77
CA GLU A 62 -4.13 4.96 -0.53
C GLU A 62 -2.74 4.68 -1.12
N VAL A 63 -1.68 4.88 -0.33
CA VAL A 63 -0.30 4.58 -0.73
C VAL A 63 -0.16 3.14 -1.20
N ILE A 64 -0.66 2.16 -0.43
CA ILE A 64 -0.55 0.74 -0.78
C ILE A 64 -1.40 0.36 -1.99
N ARG A 65 -2.55 1.01 -2.18
CA ARG A 65 -3.44 0.76 -3.31
C ARG A 65 -2.73 0.99 -4.65
N HIS A 66 -1.79 1.93 -4.72
CA HIS A 66 -0.97 2.15 -5.92
C HIS A 66 -0.08 0.96 -6.30
N TYR A 67 0.34 0.15 -5.32
CA TYR A 67 1.17 -1.05 -5.56
C TYR A 67 0.36 -2.31 -5.83
N ARG A 68 -0.92 -2.32 -5.44
CA ARG A 68 -1.80 -3.44 -5.74
C ARG A 68 -2.18 -3.37 -7.21
N LYS A 69 -1.79 -4.39 -7.98
CA LYS A 69 -2.34 -4.58 -9.33
C LYS A 69 -3.87 -4.55 -9.21
N PRO A 70 -4.58 -3.69 -9.97
CA PRO A 70 -6.03 -3.82 -10.06
C PRO A 70 -6.37 -5.24 -10.50
N PRO A 71 -7.56 -5.79 -10.17
CA PRO A 71 -7.98 -7.03 -10.79
C PRO A 71 -7.85 -6.84 -12.30
N PHE A 72 -7.12 -7.76 -12.93
CA PHE A 72 -7.04 -7.82 -14.38
C PHE A 72 -8.47 -7.82 -14.91
N ILE A 73 -8.89 -6.76 -15.62
CA ILE A 73 -9.98 -6.92 -16.59
C ILE A 73 -9.35 -7.67 -17.75
N THR A 74 -9.35 -9.01 -17.70
CA THR A 74 -9.17 -9.83 -18.89
C THR A 74 -10.54 -9.99 -19.52
N GLY A 75 -10.77 -9.26 -20.63
CA GLY A 75 -11.92 -9.44 -21.51
C GLY A 75 -12.91 -8.28 -21.51
N THR A 76 -12.76 -7.37 -22.46
CA THR A 76 -13.94 -6.76 -23.10
C THR A 76 -14.28 -7.64 -24.30
N GLU A 77 -15.21 -8.58 -24.14
CA GLU A 77 -15.86 -9.18 -25.31
C GLU A 77 -16.89 -8.17 -25.84
N GLU A 78 -16.59 -7.57 -26.98
CA GLU A 78 -17.64 -7.08 -27.86
C GLU A 78 -18.34 -8.31 -28.44
N LYS A 79 -19.53 -8.66 -27.94
CA LYS A 79 -20.42 -9.54 -28.69
C LYS A 79 -20.93 -8.76 -29.90
N ALA A 80 -20.15 -8.80 -30.98
CA ALA A 80 -20.66 -8.59 -32.33
C ALA A 80 -21.62 -9.74 -32.67
N GLY A 81 -22.82 -9.38 -33.13
CA GLY A 81 -23.74 -10.30 -33.80
C GLY A 81 -24.91 -10.79 -32.96
N TYR A 82 -25.99 -10.01 -32.97
CA TYR A 82 -27.32 -10.60 -33.08
C TYR A 82 -27.62 -10.68 -34.59
N GLN A 83 -27.66 -11.89 -35.14
CA GLN A 83 -28.56 -12.21 -36.25
C GLN A 83 -29.70 -13.03 -35.68
#